data_AF-A0A5E5BRF0-F1
#
_entry.id   AF-A0A5E5BRF0-F1
#
_cell.length_a   1.000
_cell.length_b   1.000
_cell.length_c   1.000
_cell.angle_alpha   90.00
_cell.angle_beta   90.00
_cell.angle_gamma   90.00
#
_symmetry.space_group_name_H-M   'P 1'
#
loop_
_entity.id
_entity.type
_entity.pdbx_description
1 polymer ?
#
loop_
_entity_poly.entity_id
_entity_poly.type
_entity_poly.pdbx_seq_one_letter_code
_entity_poly.pdbx_strand_id
1 'polypeptide(L)'
;MARSALKFDDATYAALLAAARDADAAHPHDNPAFLDAFLADAWKAAHRIYGAQTYLRFVAQAGVTRRPSAGTVQKAIVRARAAYEVPAVPTFGSSLPGAQSVWAQKLEQNLARAMTLLGAMPDGDNTAGDAVTDVADAMRRVQHLERENLALRARLAQMTAAAAYAREALGETLTVFAPNAMSHMGTQGRHGV
;
A
#
# COMPACT_ATOMS: atom_id res chain seq x y z
N MET A 1 -18.06 18.31 9.67
CA MET A 1 -18.39 18.47 8.23
C MET A 1 -18.48 17.10 7.59
N ALA A 2 -19.67 16.69 7.12
CA ALA A 2 -19.85 15.43 6.41
C ALA A 2 -19.34 15.57 4.97
N ARG A 3 -18.45 14.67 4.54
CA ARG A 3 -18.04 14.60 3.12
C ARG A 3 -19.22 14.05 2.34
N SER A 4 -19.63 14.74 1.26
CA SER A 4 -20.70 14.25 0.37
C SER A 4 -20.42 12.82 -0.07
N ALA A 5 -21.40 11.95 0.09
CA ALA A 5 -21.28 10.55 -0.31
C ALA A 5 -21.01 10.46 -1.82
N LEU A 6 -20.03 9.65 -2.20
CA LEU A 6 -19.69 9.37 -3.59
C LEU A 6 -20.93 8.78 -4.28
N LYS A 7 -21.53 9.53 -5.22
CA LYS A 7 -22.65 9.08 -6.04
C LYS A 7 -22.12 8.61 -7.40
N PHE A 8 -22.57 7.44 -7.81
CA PHE A 8 -22.35 6.88 -9.14
C PHE A 8 -23.62 7.11 -9.95
N ASP A 9 -23.49 7.42 -11.24
CA ASP A 9 -24.64 7.31 -12.14
C ASP A 9 -24.99 5.83 -12.35
N ASP A 10 -26.25 5.55 -12.71
CA ASP A 10 -26.77 4.19 -12.81
C ASP A 10 -26.04 3.36 -13.88
N ALA A 11 -25.54 3.98 -14.95
CA ALA A 11 -24.83 3.29 -16.02
C ALA A 11 -23.42 2.87 -15.57
N THR A 12 -22.67 3.76 -14.92
CA THR A 12 -21.36 3.47 -14.32
C THR A 12 -21.49 2.44 -13.21
N TYR A 13 -22.54 2.53 -12.39
CA TYR A 13 -22.82 1.57 -11.33
C TYR A 13 -23.09 0.16 -11.89
N ALA A 14 -23.93 0.06 -12.93
CA ALA A 14 -24.21 -1.21 -13.60
C ALA A 14 -22.96 -1.80 -14.27
N ALA A 15 -22.15 -0.95 -14.93
CA ALA A 15 -20.90 -1.35 -15.57
C ALA A 15 -19.89 -1.90 -14.55
N LEU A 16 -19.76 -1.29 -13.37
CA LEU A 16 -18.88 -1.77 -12.30
C LEU A 16 -19.33 -3.12 -11.72
N LEU A 17 -20.64 -3.34 -11.60
CA LEU A 17 -21.16 -4.65 -11.17
C LEU A 17 -20.95 -5.73 -12.22
N ALA A 18 -21.11 -5.41 -13.51
CA ALA A 18 -20.84 -6.33 -14.61
C ALA A 18 -19.35 -6.68 -14.66
N ALA A 19 -18.46 -5.68 -14.62
CA ALA A 19 -17.01 -5.89 -14.59
C ALA A 19 -16.56 -6.79 -13.44
N ALA A 20 -17.16 -6.66 -12.26
CA ALA A 20 -16.87 -7.53 -11.13
C ALA A 20 -17.26 -8.99 -11.41
N ARG A 21 -18.38 -9.26 -12.11
CA ARG A 21 -18.82 -10.61 -12.48
C ARG A 21 -18.01 -11.21 -13.62
N ASP A 22 -17.67 -10.40 -14.61
CA ASP A 22 -16.88 -10.86 -15.76
C ASP A 22 -15.46 -11.22 -15.32
N ALA A 23 -14.84 -10.38 -14.48
CA ALA A 23 -13.59 -10.72 -13.81
C ALA A 23 -13.76 -11.94 -12.89
N ASP A 24 -14.94 -12.10 -12.27
CA ASP A 24 -15.23 -13.25 -11.42
C ASP A 24 -15.09 -14.57 -12.19
N ALA A 25 -15.72 -14.60 -13.36
CA ALA A 25 -15.76 -15.72 -14.29
C ALA A 25 -14.41 -15.99 -14.98
N ALA A 26 -13.67 -14.94 -15.33
CA ALA A 26 -12.38 -15.06 -16.01
C ALA A 26 -11.26 -15.60 -15.09
N HIS A 27 -11.28 -15.23 -13.81
CA HIS A 27 -10.21 -15.56 -12.86
C HIS A 27 -10.75 -16.17 -11.55
N PRO A 28 -11.45 -17.31 -11.59
CA PRO A 28 -12.23 -17.82 -10.45
C PRO A 28 -11.41 -18.18 -9.20
N HIS A 29 -10.12 -18.43 -9.35
CA HIS A 29 -9.25 -18.92 -8.27
C HIS A 29 -8.03 -18.02 -7.99
N ASP A 30 -7.85 -16.93 -8.74
CA ASP A 30 -6.69 -16.05 -8.64
C ASP A 30 -7.14 -14.64 -8.24
N ASN A 31 -6.96 -14.32 -6.95
CA ASN A 31 -7.35 -13.02 -6.38
C ASN A 31 -6.58 -11.84 -6.99
N PRO A 32 -5.24 -11.87 -7.14
CA PRO A 32 -4.50 -10.86 -7.88
C PRO A 32 -5.01 -10.64 -9.30
N ALA A 33 -5.17 -11.70 -10.11
CA ALA A 33 -5.59 -11.58 -11.50
C ALA A 33 -7.03 -11.07 -11.62
N PHE A 34 -7.93 -11.55 -10.75
CA PHE A 34 -9.29 -11.03 -10.62
C PHE A 34 -9.33 -9.52 -10.37
N LEU A 35 -8.55 -9.04 -9.39
CA LEU A 35 -8.56 -7.63 -9.01
C LEU A 35 -7.96 -6.74 -10.09
N ASP A 36 -6.93 -7.22 -10.79
CA ASP A 36 -6.31 -6.47 -11.89
C ASP A 36 -7.28 -6.38 -13.09
N ALA A 37 -7.97 -7.47 -13.45
CA ALA A 37 -8.99 -7.46 -14.49
C ALA A 37 -10.18 -6.56 -14.13
N PHE A 38 -10.69 -6.67 -12.90
CA PHE A 38 -11.77 -5.82 -12.41
C PHE A 38 -11.39 -4.32 -12.42
N LEU A 39 -10.18 -3.98 -11.97
CA LEU A 39 -9.71 -2.59 -11.94
C LEU A 39 -9.48 -2.02 -13.35
N ALA A 40 -9.05 -2.85 -14.30
CA ALA A 40 -8.91 -2.47 -15.70
C ALA A 40 -10.26 -2.07 -16.31
N ASP A 41 -11.30 -2.87 -16.10
CA ASP A 41 -12.62 -2.60 -16.63
C ASP A 41 -13.35 -1.50 -15.85
N ALA A 42 -13.12 -1.38 -14.55
CA ALA A 42 -13.56 -0.25 -13.75
C ALA A 42 -12.96 1.08 -14.25
N TRP A 43 -11.68 1.08 -14.67
CA TRP A 43 -11.05 2.24 -15.27
C TRP A 43 -11.66 2.60 -16.62
N LYS A 44 -11.98 1.61 -17.47
CA LYS A 44 -12.67 1.87 -18.74
C LYS A 44 -14.07 2.46 -18.53
N ALA A 45 -14.79 2.01 -17.50
CA ALA A 45 -16.14 2.47 -17.21
C ALA A 45 -16.19 3.86 -16.55
N ALA A 46 -15.29 4.14 -15.60
CA ALA A 46 -15.37 5.34 -14.76
C ALA A 46 -14.24 6.35 -14.98
N HIS A 47 -13.20 5.99 -15.74
CA HIS A 47 -11.96 6.76 -15.92
C HIS A 47 -11.34 7.25 -14.59
N ARG A 48 -11.58 6.50 -13.52
CA ARG A 48 -11.14 6.85 -12.17
C ARG A 48 -10.93 5.60 -11.33
N ILE A 49 -9.84 5.62 -10.53
CA ILE A 49 -9.56 4.58 -9.55
C ILE A 49 -10.05 5.01 -8.15
N TYR A 50 -10.96 4.23 -7.58
CA TYR A 50 -11.54 4.47 -6.26
C TYR A 50 -10.75 3.80 -5.13
N GLY A 51 -11.16 4.03 -3.87
CA GLY A 51 -10.54 3.39 -2.71
C GLY A 51 -10.94 1.92 -2.55
N ALA A 52 -10.13 1.16 -1.81
CA ALA A 52 -10.35 -0.28 -1.58
C ALA A 52 -11.73 -0.62 -1.03
N GLN A 53 -12.27 0.22 -0.12
CA GLN A 53 -13.61 0.04 0.45
C GLN A 53 -14.72 0.10 -0.60
N THR A 54 -14.59 1.00 -1.58
CA THR A 54 -15.56 1.12 -2.68
C THR A 54 -15.59 -0.16 -3.50
N TYR A 55 -14.42 -0.67 -3.87
CA TYR A 55 -14.31 -1.89 -4.66
C TYR A 55 -14.78 -3.13 -3.90
N LEU A 56 -14.44 -3.27 -2.63
CA LEU A 56 -14.95 -4.36 -1.79
C LEU A 56 -16.47 -4.37 -1.71
N ARG A 57 -17.11 -3.20 -1.65
CA ARG A 57 -18.57 -3.09 -1.68
C ARG A 57 -19.13 -3.59 -3.02
N PHE A 58 -18.54 -3.20 -4.14
CA PHE A 58 -18.99 -3.65 -5.47
C PHE A 58 -18.81 -5.15 -5.67
N VAL A 59 -17.68 -5.72 -5.23
CA VAL A 59 -17.43 -7.16 -5.27
C VAL A 59 -18.50 -7.90 -4.45
N ALA A 60 -18.78 -7.44 -3.23
CA ALA A 60 -19.83 -8.03 -2.39
C ALA A 60 -21.23 -7.91 -3.02
N GLN A 61 -21.55 -6.76 -3.61
CA GLN A 61 -22.85 -6.51 -4.26
C GLN A 61 -23.03 -7.25 -5.58
N ALA A 62 -21.94 -7.55 -6.29
CA ALA A 62 -21.96 -8.32 -7.52
C ALA A 62 -22.28 -9.81 -7.28
N GLY A 63 -22.27 -10.27 -6.03
CA GLY A 63 -22.50 -11.67 -5.65
C GLY A 63 -21.24 -12.53 -5.78
N VAL A 64 -20.06 -11.90 -5.85
CA VAL A 64 -18.77 -12.59 -5.90
C VAL A 64 -18.53 -13.29 -4.56
N THR A 65 -18.38 -14.62 -4.60
CA THR A 65 -18.23 -15.47 -3.41
C THR A 65 -16.89 -15.28 -2.70
N ARG A 66 -15.88 -14.79 -3.41
CA ARG A 66 -14.54 -14.55 -2.87
C ARG A 66 -14.46 -13.25 -2.08
N ARG A 67 -13.63 -13.29 -1.03
CA ARG A 67 -13.41 -12.17 -0.10
C ARG A 67 -11.95 -11.73 -0.14
N PRO A 68 -11.53 -10.97 -1.17
CA PRO A 68 -10.19 -10.42 -1.19
C PRO A 68 -9.97 -9.51 0.02
N SER A 69 -8.80 -9.63 0.66
CA SER A 69 -8.46 -8.78 1.80
C SER A 69 -8.28 -7.32 1.35
N ALA A 70 -8.52 -6.36 2.25
CA ALA A 70 -8.29 -4.94 1.95
C ALA A 70 -6.84 -4.65 1.50
N GLY A 71 -5.85 -5.38 2.05
CA GLY A 71 -4.45 -5.27 1.64
C GLY A 71 -4.20 -5.78 0.22
N THR A 72 -4.91 -6.83 -0.21
CA THR A 72 -4.83 -7.35 -1.58
C THR A 72 -5.43 -6.36 -2.58
N VAL A 73 -6.59 -5.78 -2.26
CA VAL A 73 -7.23 -4.73 -3.07
C VAL A 73 -6.33 -3.49 -3.16
N GLN A 74 -5.70 -3.09 -2.06
CA GLN A 74 -4.79 -1.94 -2.06
C GLN A 74 -3.56 -2.16 -2.96
N LYS A 75 -2.98 -3.37 -2.95
CA LYS A 75 -1.88 -3.70 -3.86
C LYS A 75 -2.31 -3.63 -5.33
N ALA A 76 -3.51 -4.12 -5.65
CA ALA A 76 -4.05 -4.04 -7.00
C ALA A 76 -4.33 -2.58 -7.41
N ILE A 77 -4.84 -1.73 -6.50
CA ILE A 77 -5.02 -0.29 -6.74
C ILE A 77 -3.68 0.38 -7.07
N VAL A 78 -2.62 0.08 -6.32
CA VAL A 78 -1.28 0.64 -6.58
C VAL A 78 -0.80 0.26 -7.98
N ARG A 79 -0.96 -1.01 -8.38
CA ARG A 79 -0.62 -1.46 -9.74
C ARG A 79 -1.47 -0.78 -10.80
N ALA A 80 -2.79 -0.71 -10.60
CA ALA A 80 -3.71 -0.10 -11.54
C ALA A 80 -3.44 1.40 -11.73
N ARG A 81 -3.11 2.14 -10.66
CA ARG A 81 -2.69 3.55 -10.77
C ARG A 81 -1.42 3.70 -11.58
N ALA A 82 -0.41 2.87 -11.32
CA ALA A 82 0.83 2.89 -12.11
C ALA A 82 0.59 2.58 -13.60
N ALA A 83 -0.43 1.77 -13.92
CA ALA A 83 -0.76 1.37 -15.29
C ALA A 83 -1.67 2.36 -16.03
N TYR A 84 -2.60 3.02 -15.34
CA TYR A 84 -3.70 3.78 -15.97
C TYR A 84 -3.73 5.27 -15.62
N GLU A 85 -3.24 5.66 -14.43
CA GLU A 85 -2.99 7.07 -14.14
C GLU A 85 -1.67 7.46 -14.81
N VAL A 86 -1.74 7.86 -16.08
CA VAL A 86 -0.74 8.79 -16.65
C VAL A 86 -0.63 9.95 -15.65
N PRO A 87 0.55 10.43 -15.25
CA PRO A 87 0.67 11.50 -14.26
C PRO A 87 0.00 12.77 -14.79
N ALA A 88 -1.30 12.88 -14.54
CA ALA A 88 -2.10 14.03 -14.80
C ALA A 88 -1.68 15.07 -13.78
N VAL A 89 -1.18 16.19 -14.29
CA VAL A 89 -1.01 17.44 -13.55
C VAL A 89 -2.20 17.60 -12.60
N PRO A 90 -1.98 17.77 -11.29
CA PRO A 90 -3.08 17.74 -10.34
C PRO A 90 -3.97 18.96 -10.57
N THR A 91 -5.17 18.72 -11.11
CA THR A 91 -6.27 19.67 -11.08
C THR A 91 -6.77 19.74 -9.64
N PHE A 92 -6.22 20.67 -8.87
CA PHE A 92 -6.85 21.16 -7.65
C PHE A 92 -7.86 22.24 -8.04
N GLY A 93 -9.05 22.16 -7.45
CA GLY A 93 -10.19 23.03 -7.73
C GLY A 93 -9.84 24.53 -7.69
N SER A 94 -10.51 25.24 -8.59
CA SER A 94 -10.41 26.64 -8.98
C SER A 94 -9.98 27.70 -7.94
N SER A 95 -9.16 28.63 -8.46
CA SER A 95 -9.12 30.08 -8.19
C SER A 95 -8.42 30.62 -6.94
N LEU A 96 -7.11 30.88 -7.10
CA LEU A 96 -6.42 32.03 -6.49
C LEU A 96 -5.60 32.73 -7.59
N PRO A 97 -5.83 34.03 -7.89
CA PRO A 97 -5.14 34.76 -8.95
C PRO A 97 -3.70 35.04 -8.52
N GLY A 98 -2.80 34.10 -8.83
CA GLY A 98 -1.38 34.16 -8.48
C GLY A 98 -0.71 32.79 -8.47
N ALA A 99 -1.47 31.72 -8.21
CA ALA A 99 -0.95 30.35 -8.24
C ALA A 99 -0.62 29.88 -9.67
N GLN A 100 -1.34 30.39 -10.67
CA GLN A 100 -1.07 30.15 -12.09
C GLN A 100 0.31 30.65 -12.53
N SER A 101 0.79 31.76 -11.96
CA SER A 101 2.11 32.32 -12.27
C SER A 101 3.25 31.49 -11.69
N VAL A 102 3.12 31.01 -10.45
CA VAL A 102 4.16 30.17 -9.81
C VAL A 102 4.29 28.82 -10.51
N TRP A 103 3.17 28.27 -10.99
CA TRP A 103 3.18 27.00 -11.72
C TRP A 103 3.75 27.16 -13.14
N ALA A 104 3.38 28.24 -13.85
CA ALA A 104 4.00 28.60 -15.13
C ALA A 104 5.51 28.78 -14.98
N GLN A 105 5.97 29.49 -13.93
CA GLN A 105 7.39 29.64 -13.64
C GLN A 105 8.09 28.30 -13.38
N LYS A 106 7.45 27.41 -12.62
CA LYS A 106 8.00 26.07 -12.31
C LYS A 106 8.09 25.20 -13.56
N LEU A 107 7.11 25.31 -14.45
CA LEU A 107 7.08 24.59 -15.73
C LEU A 107 8.16 25.11 -16.66
N GLU A 108 8.30 26.43 -16.82
CA GLU A 108 9.38 27.04 -17.59
C GLU A 108 10.76 26.67 -17.03
N GLN A 109 10.91 26.65 -15.71
CA GLN A 109 12.17 26.29 -15.06
C GLN A 109 12.50 24.80 -15.23
N ASN A 110 11.49 23.92 -15.26
CA ASN A 110 11.68 22.51 -15.59
C ASN A 110 11.96 22.30 -17.07
N LEU A 111 11.29 23.02 -17.97
CA LEU A 111 11.53 22.97 -19.40
C LEU A 111 12.94 23.46 -19.74
N ALA A 112 13.38 24.57 -19.14
CA ALA A 112 14.73 25.09 -19.28
C ALA A 112 15.77 24.07 -18.78
N ARG A 113 15.52 23.41 -17.64
CA ARG A 113 16.38 22.32 -17.15
C ARG A 113 16.39 21.11 -18.08
N ALA A 114 15.24 20.70 -18.61
CA ALA A 114 15.15 19.58 -19.53
C ALA A 114 15.89 19.88 -20.84
N MET A 115 15.75 21.08 -21.40
CA MET A 115 16.50 21.51 -22.58
C MET A 115 17.99 21.62 -22.31
N THR A 116 18.39 22.04 -21.10
CA THR A 116 19.81 22.09 -20.71
C THR A 116 20.38 20.68 -20.56
N LEU A 117 19.64 19.74 -19.99
CA LEU A 117 20.04 18.33 -19.90
C LEU A 117 20.10 17.65 -21.27
N LEU A 118 19.18 18.00 -22.17
CA LEU A 118 19.17 17.49 -23.54
C LEU A 118 20.35 18.06 -24.37
N GLY A 119 20.70 19.33 -24.15
CA GLY A 119 21.88 19.96 -24.77
C GLY A 119 23.20 19.61 -24.09
N ALA A 120 23.19 19.11 -22.86
CA ALA A 120 24.34 18.57 -22.15
C ALA A 120 24.54 17.07 -22.41
N MET A 121 23.67 16.46 -23.20
CA MET A 121 23.81 15.08 -23.64
C MET A 121 24.93 15.06 -24.70
N PRO A 122 26.05 14.35 -24.47
CA PRO A 122 27.14 14.31 -25.43
C PRO A 122 26.64 13.64 -26.72
N ASP A 123 26.89 14.30 -27.86
CA ASP A 123 26.57 13.75 -29.17
C ASP A 123 27.14 12.33 -29.28
N GLY A 124 26.25 11.41 -29.67
CA GLY A 124 26.47 9.99 -29.56
C GLY A 124 27.62 9.51 -30.43
N ASP A 125 28.79 9.36 -29.82
CA ASP A 125 29.81 8.43 -30.28
C ASP A 125 30.27 7.58 -29.08
N ASN A 126 29.87 6.29 -29.09
CA ASN A 126 30.26 5.20 -28.18
C ASN A 126 29.63 5.06 -26.77
N THR A 127 28.33 5.36 -26.57
CA THR A 127 27.66 5.24 -25.24
C THR A 127 26.94 3.90 -24.95
N ALA A 128 26.81 3.00 -25.93
CA ALA A 128 26.07 1.74 -25.72
C ALA A 128 26.75 0.79 -24.71
N GLY A 129 28.09 0.79 -24.63
CA GLY A 129 28.83 -0.03 -23.67
C GLY A 129 28.77 0.51 -22.24
N ASP A 130 28.80 1.82 -22.08
CA ASP A 130 28.84 2.48 -20.76
C ASP A 130 27.46 2.39 -20.07
N ALA A 131 26.37 2.61 -20.81
CA ALA A 131 25.01 2.46 -20.31
C ALA A 131 24.68 1.02 -19.88
N VAL A 132 25.19 0.02 -20.60
CA VAL A 132 25.03 -1.40 -20.22
C VAL A 132 25.84 -1.74 -18.97
N THR A 133 26.99 -1.11 -18.79
CA THR A 133 27.85 -1.27 -17.60
C THR A 133 27.19 -0.63 -16.36
N ASP A 134 26.60 0.56 -16.51
CA ASP A 134 25.83 1.23 -15.46
C ASP A 134 24.61 0.42 -15.00
N VAL A 135 23.87 -0.18 -15.94
CA VAL A 135 22.74 -1.07 -15.60
C VAL A 135 23.22 -2.32 -14.86
N ALA A 136 24.33 -2.92 -15.29
CA ALA A 136 24.91 -4.08 -14.62
C ALA A 136 25.41 -3.76 -13.20
N ASP A 137 25.99 -2.56 -12.99
CA ASP A 137 26.40 -2.07 -11.68
C ASP A 137 25.20 -1.78 -10.77
N ALA A 138 24.14 -1.18 -11.31
CA ALA A 138 22.89 -0.96 -10.59
C ALA A 138 22.26 -2.29 -10.12
N MET A 139 22.23 -3.30 -10.99
CA MET A 139 21.74 -4.64 -10.62
C MET A 139 22.58 -5.29 -9.53
N ARG A 140 23.91 -5.17 -9.58
CA ARG A 140 24.81 -5.67 -8.53
C ARG A 140 24.55 -4.98 -7.18
N ARG A 141 24.31 -3.66 -7.18
CA ARG A 141 23.94 -2.91 -5.96
C ARG A 141 22.59 -3.36 -5.40
N VAL A 142 21.58 -3.58 -6.24
CA VAL A 142 20.27 -4.09 -5.80
C VAL A 142 20.41 -5.46 -5.14
N GLN A 143 21.11 -6.40 -5.77
CA GLN A 143 21.34 -7.73 -5.20
C GLN A 143 22.15 -7.69 -3.89
N HIS A 144 23.03 -6.71 -3.74
CA HIS A 144 23.75 -6.50 -2.48
C HIS A 144 22.80 -6.01 -1.39
N LEU A 145 21.98 -5.00 -1.68
CA LEU A 145 20.99 -4.45 -0.74
C LEU A 145 19.92 -5.49 -0.35
N GLU A 146 19.49 -6.35 -1.27
CA GLU A 146 18.54 -7.44 -0.96
C GLU A 146 19.14 -8.44 0.04
N ARG A 147 20.41 -8.79 -0.11
CA ARG A 147 21.13 -9.65 0.85
C ARG A 147 21.24 -8.98 2.22
N GLU A 148 21.58 -7.70 2.26
CA GLU A 148 21.62 -6.95 3.52
C GLU A 148 20.24 -6.85 4.17
N ASN A 149 19.18 -6.62 3.39
CA ASN A 149 17.82 -6.55 3.90
C ASN A 149 17.39 -7.88 4.54
N LEU A 150 17.72 -9.00 3.90
CA LEU A 150 17.46 -10.34 4.45
C LEU A 150 18.23 -10.57 5.76
N ALA A 151 19.51 -10.18 5.82
CA ALA A 151 20.31 -10.30 7.03
C ALA A 151 19.76 -9.46 8.18
N LEU A 152 19.34 -8.23 7.90
CA LEU A 152 18.71 -7.34 8.88
C LEU A 152 17.38 -7.91 9.41
N ARG A 153 16.55 -8.48 8.53
CA ARG A 153 15.30 -9.14 8.93
C ARG A 153 15.55 -10.35 9.82
N ALA A 154 16.56 -11.17 9.49
CA ALA A 154 16.94 -12.31 10.33
C ALA A 154 17.42 -11.85 11.71
N ARG A 155 18.23 -10.79 11.78
CA ARG A 155 18.69 -10.21 13.04
C ARG A 155 17.55 -9.63 13.88
N LEU A 156 16.59 -8.97 13.24
CA LEU A 156 15.41 -8.46 13.92
C LEU A 156 14.56 -9.60 14.50
N ALA A 157 14.37 -10.69 13.74
CA ALA A 157 13.67 -11.89 14.21
C ALA A 157 14.37 -12.51 15.44
N GLN A 158 15.70 -12.61 15.41
CA GLN A 158 16.50 -13.08 16.54
C GLN A 158 16.34 -12.17 17.78
N MET A 159 16.41 -10.86 17.60
CA MET A 159 16.22 -9.91 18.71
C MET A 159 14.81 -9.98 19.30
N THR A 160 13.77 -10.15 18.47
CA THR A 160 12.41 -10.35 18.96
C THR A 160 12.24 -11.65 19.73
N ALA A 161 12.88 -12.74 19.30
CA ALA A 161 12.87 -14.01 20.02
C ALA A 161 13.58 -13.89 21.38
N ALA A 162 14.76 -13.24 21.41
CA ALA A 162 15.48 -12.98 22.65
C ALA A 162 14.67 -12.11 23.63
N ALA A 163 13.97 -11.08 23.12
CA ALA A 163 13.08 -10.25 23.92
C ALA A 163 11.87 -11.01 24.46
N ALA A 164 11.31 -11.97 23.70
CA ALA A 164 10.23 -12.83 24.17
C ALA A 164 10.73 -13.74 25.31
N TYR A 165 11.87 -14.40 25.13
CA TYR A 165 12.48 -15.25 26.16
C TYR A 165 12.81 -14.48 27.44
N ALA A 166 13.35 -13.26 27.30
CA ALA A 166 13.61 -12.39 28.46
C ALA A 166 12.33 -12.00 29.21
N ARG A 167 11.22 -11.74 28.51
CA ARG A 167 9.92 -11.47 29.13
C ARG A 167 9.38 -12.70 29.87
N GLU A 168 9.55 -13.88 29.32
CA GLU A 168 9.14 -15.14 29.94
C GLU A 168 9.93 -15.40 31.24
N ALA A 169 11.26 -15.28 31.20
CA ALA A 169 12.11 -15.41 32.40
C ALA A 169 11.76 -14.37 33.49
N LEU A 170 11.45 -13.13 33.11
CA LEU A 170 10.98 -12.11 34.04
C LEU A 170 9.57 -12.42 34.59
N GLY A 171 8.68 -13.00 33.77
CA GLY A 171 7.37 -13.47 34.20
C GLY A 171 7.48 -14.59 35.24
N GLU A 172 8.33 -15.59 34.97
CA GLU A 172 8.58 -16.72 35.87
C GLU A 172 9.15 -16.25 37.22
N THR A 173 10.15 -15.38 37.22
CA THR A 173 10.70 -14.82 38.47
C THR A 173 9.65 -14.05 39.27
N LEU A 174 8.81 -13.23 38.63
CA LEU A 174 7.72 -12.53 39.32
C LEU A 174 6.67 -13.49 39.89
N THR A 175 6.35 -14.59 39.20
CA THR A 175 5.44 -15.61 39.72
C THR A 175 6.04 -16.43 40.87
N VAL A 176 7.35 -16.70 40.86
CA VAL A 176 8.04 -17.41 41.95
C VAL A 176 8.17 -16.54 43.20
N PHE A 177 8.26 -15.20 43.04
CA PHE A 177 8.30 -14.25 44.14
C PHE A 177 6.93 -13.79 44.66
N ALA A 178 5.80 -14.25 44.10
CA ALA A 178 4.49 -14.01 44.68
C ALA A 178 4.34 -14.88 45.95
N PRO A 179 4.43 -14.33 47.18
CA PRO A 179 4.25 -15.12 48.38
C PRO A 179 2.76 -15.46 48.50
N ASN A 180 2.46 -16.65 49.00
CA ASN A 180 1.12 -17.07 49.44
C ASN A 180 0.52 -16.06 50.44
N ALA A 181 -0.11 -15.01 49.92
CA ALA A 181 -0.76 -13.97 50.71
C ALA A 181 -2.29 -14.15 50.74
N MET A 182 -2.79 -15.39 50.70
CA MET A 182 -4.22 -15.68 50.89
C MET A 182 -4.44 -17.08 51.49
N SER A 183 -3.98 -17.32 52.73
CA SER A 183 -4.42 -18.52 53.51
C SER A 183 -4.51 -18.31 55.03
N HIS A 184 -4.40 -17.08 55.54
CA HIS A 184 -4.58 -16.78 56.96
C HIS A 184 -5.48 -15.55 57.17
N MET A 185 -6.76 -15.68 56.81
CA MET A 185 -7.78 -14.79 57.37
C MET A 185 -9.13 -15.50 57.36
N GLY A 186 -9.46 -16.14 58.47
CA GLY A 186 -10.80 -16.67 58.70
C GLY A 186 -10.80 -17.91 59.57
N THR A 187 -10.53 -17.76 60.86
CA THR A 187 -11.24 -18.43 61.97
C THR A 187 -10.48 -18.23 63.28
N GLN A 188 -10.68 -17.11 63.97
CA GLN A 188 -10.58 -17.06 65.44
C GLN A 188 -11.08 -15.72 66.00
N GLY A 189 -11.99 -15.79 66.97
CA GLY A 189 -12.42 -14.68 67.82
C GLY A 189 -13.91 -14.35 67.68
N ARG A 190 -14.82 -15.04 68.39
CA ARG A 190 -15.23 -14.76 69.77
C ARG A 190 -16.16 -13.54 69.89
N HIS A 191 -17.47 -13.81 69.92
CA HIS A 191 -18.44 -12.92 70.56
C HIS A 191 -19.22 -13.69 71.62
N GLY A 192 -19.00 -13.30 72.87
CA GLY A 192 -19.99 -13.40 73.93
C GLY A 192 -20.38 -11.98 74.32
N VAL A 193 -21.68 -11.71 74.43
CA VAL A 193 -22.42 -11.38 75.66
C VAL A 193 -23.85 -11.86 75.43
#